data_AF-A0A1A2D993-F1
#
_entry.id   AF-A0A1A2D993-F1
#
_cell.length_a   1.000
_cell.length_b   1.000
_cell.length_c   1.000
_cell.angle_alpha   90.00
_cell.angle_beta   90.00
_cell.angle_gamma   90.00
#
_symmetry.space_group_name_H-M   'P 1'
#
loop_
_entity.id
_entity.type
_entity.pdbx_description
1 polymer ?
#
loop_
_entity_poly.entity_id
_entity_poly.type
_entity_poly.pdbx_seq_one_letter_code
_entity_poly.pdbx_strand_id
1 'polypeptide(L)'
;MAKGRLRRRLAAIEQDLTTQPDSRLVDILRIPEPFISPTQRIIRRVIYATLALAAAVLIVYFDRDGYRDVQDNQLSFLDCLYYATVSLSTTGYGDITPFTPEARLINVLVITPLRVAFLIVLIGTTVETLTSQSRAALKIQRWRSRVRNHTVVIGYGTKGRTAVAAMVGDEVAPADIVVVDENAGALERARSAGLVTVHGDATKADILRLASAQHAKSIIVATDDDASAVLVTLTARELAPNAKIIAAARESDNQHLLRQSGADSTVVSSETAGRLLGIATQTPSVVQIMEDLLTPDAGFAIAEREVTPKEVGGSPRHLHDIVLGVVRGGELLRVDSPEVDTVESGDRLLYIRNADAE
;
A
#
# COMPACT_ATOMS: atom_id res chain seq x y z
N MET A 1 38.15 -4.06 -26.44
CA MET A 1 36.75 -3.78 -26.82
C MET A 1 35.72 -4.83 -26.36
N ALA A 2 36.11 -6.07 -26.01
CA ALA A 2 35.16 -7.13 -25.59
C ALA A 2 34.53 -6.93 -24.18
N LYS A 3 35.25 -6.34 -23.22
CA LYS A 3 34.76 -6.07 -21.84
C LYS A 3 33.54 -5.13 -21.78
N GLY A 4 33.41 -4.18 -22.72
CA GLY A 4 32.30 -3.23 -22.76
C GLY A 4 30.99 -3.81 -23.32
N ARG A 5 31.08 -4.79 -24.23
CA ARG A 5 29.92 -5.50 -24.79
C ARG A 5 29.33 -6.50 -23.81
N LEU A 6 30.16 -7.17 -23.01
CA LEU A 6 29.69 -8.10 -21.97
C LEU A 6 28.98 -7.36 -20.83
N ARG A 7 29.53 -6.23 -20.37
CA ARG A 7 28.86 -5.35 -19.39
C ARG A 7 27.52 -4.82 -19.87
N ARG A 8 27.41 -4.42 -21.15
CA ARG A 8 26.12 -3.99 -21.74
C ARG A 8 25.12 -5.14 -21.88
N ARG A 9 25.58 -6.37 -22.16
CA ARG A 9 24.71 -7.56 -22.22
C ARG A 9 24.25 -8.03 -20.84
N LEU A 10 25.11 -7.95 -19.82
CA LEU A 10 24.74 -8.27 -18.43
C LEU A 10 23.77 -7.23 -17.87
N ALA A 11 24.02 -5.93 -18.12
CA ALA A 11 23.06 -4.87 -17.79
C ALA A 11 21.71 -5.01 -18.52
N ALA A 12 21.70 -5.62 -19.71
CA ALA A 12 20.47 -5.91 -20.46
C ALA A 12 19.69 -7.12 -19.89
N ILE A 13 20.35 -8.03 -19.16
CA ILE A 13 19.71 -9.17 -18.48
C ILE A 13 19.10 -8.73 -17.13
N GLU A 14 19.77 -7.84 -16.37
CA GLU A 14 19.16 -7.15 -15.20
C GLU A 14 18.03 -6.18 -15.61
N GLN A 15 18.05 -5.68 -16.85
CA GLN A 15 16.91 -4.92 -17.38
C GLN A 15 15.68 -5.78 -17.68
N ASP A 16 15.81 -7.10 -17.75
CA ASP A 16 14.78 -7.97 -18.34
C ASP A 16 13.57 -8.23 -17.42
N LEU A 17 13.58 -7.75 -16.17
CA LEU A 17 12.39 -7.73 -15.28
C LEU A 17 11.85 -6.31 -15.06
N THR A 18 12.74 -5.31 -15.05
CA THR A 18 12.37 -3.91 -14.83
C THR A 18 11.84 -3.20 -16.08
N THR A 19 12.14 -3.75 -17.26
CA THR A 19 11.67 -3.28 -18.58
C THR A 19 10.54 -4.13 -19.17
N GLN A 20 10.11 -5.20 -18.47
CA GLN A 20 8.93 -5.95 -18.87
C GLN A 20 7.69 -5.03 -18.87
N PRO A 21 6.77 -5.23 -19.82
CA PRO A 21 5.55 -4.44 -19.86
C PRO A 21 4.83 -4.54 -18.51
N ASP A 22 4.40 -3.40 -17.96
CA ASP A 22 3.78 -3.28 -16.63
C ASP A 22 2.58 -4.24 -16.44
N SER A 23 2.00 -4.76 -17.54
CA SER A 23 0.97 -5.81 -17.53
C SER A 23 1.43 -7.14 -16.92
N ARG A 24 2.73 -7.50 -16.99
CA ARG A 24 3.29 -8.69 -16.31
C ARG A 24 3.62 -8.45 -14.84
N LEU A 25 3.69 -7.18 -14.42
CA LEU A 25 3.95 -6.83 -13.03
C LEU A 25 2.68 -6.86 -12.17
N VAL A 26 1.49 -7.01 -12.76
CA VAL A 26 0.21 -7.05 -12.02
C VAL A 26 0.14 -8.23 -11.05
N ASP A 27 0.83 -9.33 -11.35
CA ASP A 27 0.93 -10.50 -10.48
C ASP A 27 2.04 -10.37 -9.42
N ILE A 28 2.93 -9.39 -9.59
CA ILE A 28 4.13 -9.21 -8.76
C ILE A 28 3.96 -8.03 -7.81
N LEU A 29 3.59 -6.85 -8.30
CA LEU A 29 3.42 -5.63 -7.52
C LEU A 29 1.94 -5.30 -7.40
N ARG A 30 1.45 -5.16 -6.17
CA ARG A 30 0.07 -4.75 -5.89
C ARG A 30 0.03 -3.54 -4.98
N ILE A 31 -0.78 -2.57 -5.37
CA ILE A 31 -1.05 -1.34 -4.61
C ILE A 31 -2.43 -1.50 -3.98
N PRO A 32 -2.58 -1.24 -2.68
CA PRO A 32 -3.86 -1.38 -1.98
C PRO A 32 -4.97 -0.57 -2.67
N GLU A 33 -6.18 -1.13 -2.69
CA GLU A 33 -7.38 -0.47 -3.21
C GLU A 33 -8.44 -0.42 -2.12
N PRO A 34 -9.21 0.67 -2.01
CA PRO A 34 -10.43 0.65 -1.20
C PRO A 34 -11.37 -0.41 -1.78
N PHE A 35 -11.67 -1.44 -0.99
CA PHE A 35 -12.50 -2.56 -1.40
C PHE A 35 -13.94 -2.08 -1.64
N ILE A 36 -14.28 -1.79 -2.89
CA ILE A 36 -15.66 -1.50 -3.29
C ILE A 36 -16.24 -2.82 -3.82
N SER A 37 -17.25 -3.35 -3.13
CA SER A 37 -17.80 -4.67 -3.48
C SER A 37 -18.28 -4.69 -4.96
N PRO A 38 -17.81 -5.67 -5.77
CA PRO A 38 -18.21 -5.81 -7.17
C PRO A 38 -19.74 -5.93 -7.32
N THR A 39 -20.38 -6.63 -6.39
CA THR A 39 -21.82 -6.85 -6.36
C THR A 39 -22.61 -5.54 -6.22
N GLN A 40 -22.18 -4.61 -5.35
CA GLN A 40 -22.87 -3.33 -5.19
C GLN A 40 -22.75 -2.44 -6.43
N ARG A 41 -21.62 -2.51 -7.16
CA ARG A 41 -21.47 -1.79 -8.43
C ARG A 41 -22.41 -2.35 -9.50
N ILE A 42 -22.52 -3.67 -9.61
CA ILE A 42 -23.43 -4.34 -10.55
C ILE A 42 -24.89 -3.99 -10.20
N ILE A 43 -25.28 -4.10 -8.93
CA ILE A 43 -26.64 -3.77 -8.46
C ILE A 43 -27.00 -2.32 -8.75
N ARG A 44 -26.14 -1.35 -8.40
CA ARG A 44 -26.38 0.08 -8.70
C ARG A 44 -26.57 0.34 -10.19
N ARG A 45 -25.81 -0.36 -11.05
CA ARG A 45 -25.94 -0.23 -12.51
C ARG A 45 -27.23 -0.82 -13.04
N VAL A 46 -27.62 -2.00 -12.58
CA VAL A 46 -28.91 -2.61 -12.93
C VAL A 46 -30.03 -1.64 -12.53
N ILE A 47 -29.97 -1.07 -11.32
CA ILE A 47 -30.93 -0.06 -10.87
C ILE A 47 -30.96 1.14 -11.83
N TYR A 48 -29.82 1.73 -12.19
CA TYR A 48 -29.79 2.87 -13.12
C TYR A 48 -30.30 2.53 -14.52
N ALA A 49 -29.99 1.34 -15.05
CA ALA A 49 -30.48 0.88 -16.34
C ALA A 49 -32.00 0.65 -16.31
N THR A 50 -32.52 0.03 -15.26
CA THR A 50 -33.96 -0.17 -15.05
C THR A 50 -34.69 1.16 -14.88
N LEU A 51 -34.11 2.12 -14.15
CA LEU A 51 -34.67 3.47 -13.98
C LEU A 51 -34.69 4.24 -15.31
N ALA A 52 -33.62 4.16 -16.11
CA ALA A 52 -33.57 4.78 -17.42
C ALA A 52 -34.61 4.18 -18.38
N LEU A 53 -34.77 2.85 -18.37
CA LEU A 53 -35.81 2.18 -19.14
C LEU A 53 -37.21 2.62 -18.68
N ALA A 54 -37.48 2.57 -17.37
CA ALA A 54 -38.76 2.99 -16.81
C ALA A 54 -39.10 4.45 -17.16
N ALA A 55 -38.11 5.36 -17.11
CA ALA A 55 -38.28 6.74 -17.52
C ALA A 55 -38.65 6.86 -19.00
N ALA A 56 -37.96 6.14 -19.90
CA ALA A 56 -38.29 6.12 -21.32
C ALA A 56 -39.71 5.61 -21.57
N VAL A 57 -40.12 4.53 -20.89
CA VAL A 57 -41.47 3.97 -20.99
C VAL A 57 -42.52 4.99 -20.56
N LEU A 58 -42.31 5.67 -19.44
CA LEU A 58 -43.25 6.69 -18.95
C LEU A 58 -43.35 7.87 -19.90
N ILE A 59 -42.22 8.38 -20.41
CA ILE A 59 -42.21 9.47 -21.38
C ILE A 59 -43.02 9.10 -22.63
N VAL A 60 -42.77 7.92 -23.19
CA VAL A 60 -43.48 7.44 -24.39
C VAL A 60 -44.96 7.17 -24.10
N TYR A 61 -45.29 6.68 -22.91
CA TYR A 61 -46.67 6.42 -22.51
C TYR A 61 -47.50 7.71 -22.39
N PHE A 62 -46.91 8.78 -21.84
CA PHE A 62 -47.58 10.08 -21.75
C PHE A 62 -47.67 10.79 -23.10
N ASP A 63 -46.72 10.57 -24.00
CA ASP A 63 -46.68 11.15 -25.35
C ASP A 63 -47.25 10.21 -26.44
N ARG A 64 -47.94 9.13 -26.05
CA ARG A 64 -48.32 8.02 -26.95
C ARG A 64 -49.19 8.45 -28.15
N ASP A 65 -49.95 9.53 -28.02
CA ASP A 65 -50.79 10.06 -29.10
C ASP A 65 -49.95 10.64 -30.26
N GLY A 66 -48.67 10.94 -30.01
CA GLY A 66 -47.70 11.38 -31.01
C GLY A 66 -46.99 10.23 -31.78
N TYR A 67 -47.31 8.98 -31.43
CA TYR A 67 -46.73 7.78 -32.00
C TYR A 67 -47.78 6.98 -32.78
N ARG A 68 -47.32 6.23 -33.77
CA ARG A 68 -48.16 5.30 -34.53
C ARG A 68 -47.44 3.97 -34.70
N ASP A 69 -48.23 2.91 -34.65
CA ASP A 69 -47.84 1.56 -35.07
C ASP A 69 -48.25 1.34 -36.54
N VAL A 70 -47.77 0.26 -37.16
CA VAL A 70 -48.05 -0.15 -38.56
C VAL A 70 -49.55 -0.26 -38.85
N GLN A 71 -50.36 -0.55 -37.82
CA GLN A 71 -51.82 -0.68 -37.93
C GLN A 71 -52.59 0.61 -37.57
N ASP A 72 -51.89 1.73 -37.32
CA ASP A 72 -52.47 3.01 -36.85
C ASP A 72 -53.34 2.88 -35.58
N ASN A 73 -53.04 1.88 -34.74
CA ASN A 73 -53.68 1.68 -33.44
C ASN A 73 -53.07 2.59 -32.37
N GLN A 74 -53.86 2.91 -31.34
CA GLN A 74 -53.34 3.55 -30.13
C GLN A 74 -52.38 2.61 -29.40
N LEU A 75 -51.25 3.14 -28.92
CA LEU A 75 -50.27 2.33 -28.19
C LEU A 75 -50.77 1.93 -26.81
N SER A 76 -50.69 0.64 -26.52
CA SER A 76 -50.82 0.10 -25.18
C SER A 76 -49.56 0.39 -24.34
N PHE A 77 -49.65 0.17 -23.04
CA PHE A 77 -48.47 0.24 -22.16
C PHE A 77 -47.37 -0.75 -22.58
N LEU A 78 -47.77 -1.93 -23.08
CA LEU A 78 -46.83 -2.94 -23.56
C LEU A 78 -46.10 -2.45 -24.81
N ASP A 79 -46.79 -1.76 -25.72
CA ASP A 79 -46.18 -1.20 -26.92
C ASP A 79 -45.18 -0.08 -26.57
N CYS A 80 -45.47 0.71 -25.54
CA CYS A 80 -44.54 1.73 -25.02
C CYS A 80 -43.28 1.08 -24.39
N LEU A 81 -43.45 -0.01 -23.65
CA LEU A 81 -42.34 -0.79 -23.08
C LEU A 81 -41.48 -1.42 -24.18
N TYR A 82 -42.12 -1.99 -25.19
CA TYR A 82 -41.46 -2.57 -26.36
C TYR A 82 -40.67 -1.51 -27.13
N TYR A 83 -41.30 -0.38 -27.47
CA TYR A 83 -40.65 0.73 -28.17
C TYR A 83 -39.45 1.28 -27.40
N ALA A 84 -39.60 1.53 -26.09
CA ALA A 84 -38.52 2.04 -25.25
C ALA A 84 -37.34 1.06 -25.20
N THR A 85 -37.61 -0.24 -25.05
CA THR A 85 -36.57 -1.27 -25.02
C THR A 85 -35.80 -1.32 -26.34
N VAL A 86 -36.52 -1.41 -27.46
CA VAL A 86 -35.95 -1.47 -28.83
C VAL A 86 -35.19 -0.20 -29.21
N SER A 87 -35.66 0.96 -28.74
CA SER A 87 -35.02 2.25 -29.02
C SER A 87 -33.77 2.47 -28.16
N LEU A 88 -33.84 2.18 -26.85
CA LEU A 88 -32.70 2.32 -25.94
C LEU A 88 -31.59 1.28 -26.24
N SER A 89 -31.96 0.08 -26.70
CA SER A 89 -31.01 -0.94 -27.16
C SER A 89 -30.36 -0.60 -28.51
N THR A 90 -30.74 0.52 -29.14
CA THR A 90 -30.32 0.92 -30.50
C THR A 90 -30.70 -0.08 -31.60
N THR A 91 -31.67 -0.95 -31.37
CA THR A 91 -32.13 -1.91 -32.38
C THR A 91 -33.01 -1.23 -33.43
N GLY A 92 -34.01 -0.45 -33.00
CA GLY A 92 -34.81 0.42 -33.85
C GLY A 92 -35.50 -0.27 -35.04
N TYR A 93 -36.38 -1.24 -34.79
CA TYR A 93 -37.10 -1.97 -35.85
C TYR A 93 -37.94 -1.07 -36.78
N GLY A 94 -38.42 0.07 -36.28
CA GLY A 94 -39.15 1.06 -37.07
C GLY A 94 -40.63 0.71 -37.30
N ASP A 95 -41.15 -0.29 -36.59
CA ASP A 95 -42.56 -0.67 -36.50
C ASP A 95 -43.39 0.38 -35.75
N ILE A 96 -42.85 0.92 -34.65
CA ILE A 96 -43.43 2.06 -33.93
C ILE A 96 -42.59 3.31 -34.18
N THR A 97 -43.22 4.40 -34.63
CA THR A 97 -42.50 5.64 -34.96
C THR A 97 -43.21 6.91 -34.47
N PRO A 98 -42.47 7.92 -33.98
CA PRO A 98 -43.03 9.24 -33.71
C PRO A 98 -43.36 9.95 -35.02
N PHE A 99 -44.63 10.29 -35.22
CA PHE A 99 -45.08 10.94 -36.45
C PHE A 99 -45.37 12.43 -36.26
N THR A 100 -45.69 12.88 -35.04
CA THR A 100 -45.92 14.30 -34.75
C THR A 100 -44.58 15.06 -34.58
N PRO A 101 -44.54 16.37 -34.90
CA PRO A 101 -43.35 17.19 -34.67
C PRO A 101 -42.90 17.23 -33.19
N GLU A 102 -43.86 17.22 -32.27
CA GLU A 102 -43.63 17.23 -30.82
C GLU A 102 -42.96 15.93 -30.35
N ALA A 103 -43.52 14.77 -30.71
CA ALA A 103 -42.94 13.48 -30.34
C ALA A 103 -41.54 13.28 -30.93
N ARG A 104 -41.29 13.77 -32.15
CA ARG A 104 -39.95 13.77 -32.75
C ARG A 104 -38.97 14.63 -31.95
N LEU A 105 -39.40 15.80 -31.48
CA LEU A 105 -38.55 16.68 -30.68
C LEU A 105 -38.20 16.04 -29.34
N ILE A 106 -39.18 15.43 -28.65
CA ILE A 106 -38.96 14.67 -27.41
C ILE A 106 -37.99 13.51 -27.65
N ASN A 107 -38.11 12.81 -28.78
CA ASN A 107 -37.20 11.71 -29.11
C ASN A 107 -35.75 12.16 -29.28
N VAL A 108 -35.55 13.31 -29.93
CA VAL A 108 -34.22 13.89 -30.16
C VAL A 108 -33.63 14.46 -28.88
N LEU A 109 -34.41 15.19 -28.09
CA LEU A 109 -33.90 15.90 -26.91
C LEU A 109 -33.82 15.02 -25.65
N VAL A 110 -34.65 13.98 -25.53
CA VAL A 110 -34.78 13.20 -24.30
C VAL A 110 -34.43 11.73 -24.51
N ILE A 111 -35.10 11.05 -25.46
CA ILE A 111 -34.86 9.61 -25.70
C ILE A 111 -33.45 9.36 -26.22
N THR A 112 -32.91 10.24 -27.07
CA THR A 112 -31.56 10.07 -27.64
C THR A 112 -30.46 10.19 -26.58
N PRO A 113 -30.41 11.20 -25.70
CA PRO A 113 -29.48 11.21 -24.56
C PRO A 113 -29.67 10.02 -23.61
N LEU A 114 -30.93 9.64 -23.34
CA LEU A 114 -31.25 8.51 -22.47
C LEU A 114 -30.74 7.17 -23.05
N ARG A 115 -30.83 7.00 -24.37
CA ARG A 115 -30.27 5.87 -25.13
C ARG A 115 -28.74 5.81 -25.00
N VAL A 116 -28.05 6.94 -25.15
CA VAL A 116 -26.60 7.00 -24.96
C VAL A 116 -26.22 6.62 -23.53
N ALA A 117 -26.94 7.16 -22.54
CA ALA A 117 -26.71 6.82 -21.13
C ALA A 117 -26.95 5.33 -20.84
N PHE A 118 -28.03 4.75 -21.37
CA PHE A 118 -28.36 3.33 -21.26
C PHE A 118 -27.25 2.44 -21.82
N LEU A 119 -26.75 2.76 -23.03
CA LEU A 119 -25.64 2.03 -23.65
C LEU A 119 -24.34 2.16 -22.86
N ILE A 120 -24.02 3.34 -22.30
CA ILE A 120 -22.83 3.52 -21.45
C ILE A 120 -22.89 2.61 -20.22
N VAL A 121 -24.07 2.50 -19.58
CA VAL A 121 -24.25 1.63 -18.41
C VAL A 121 -24.14 0.15 -18.80
N LEU A 122 -24.68 -0.24 -19.95
CA LEU A 122 -24.67 -1.63 -20.44
C LEU A 122 -23.27 -2.05 -20.92
N ILE A 123 -22.68 -1.32 -21.87
CA ILE A 123 -21.38 -1.60 -22.50
C ILE A 123 -20.21 -1.30 -21.55
N GLY A 124 -20.37 -0.34 -20.63
CA GLY A 124 -19.32 0.07 -19.70
C GLY A 124 -18.75 -1.09 -18.87
N THR A 125 -19.53 -2.14 -18.64
CA THR A 125 -19.09 -3.35 -17.89
C THR A 125 -18.09 -4.21 -18.67
N THR A 126 -18.33 -4.45 -19.96
CA THR A 126 -17.42 -5.22 -20.83
C THR A 126 -16.09 -4.50 -21.00
N VAL A 127 -16.12 -3.17 -21.13
CA VAL A 127 -14.89 -2.37 -21.21
C VAL A 127 -14.15 -2.35 -19.88
N GLU A 128 -14.84 -2.27 -18.74
CA GLU A 128 -14.19 -2.22 -17.42
C GLU A 128 -13.50 -3.54 -17.05
N THR A 129 -14.08 -4.70 -17.40
CA THR A 129 -13.42 -6.00 -17.16
C THR A 129 -12.26 -6.24 -18.10
N LEU A 130 -12.40 -5.87 -19.39
CA LEU A 130 -11.33 -6.00 -20.40
C LEU A 130 -10.16 -5.04 -20.17
N THR A 131 -10.39 -3.89 -19.52
CA THR A 131 -9.34 -2.87 -19.26
C THR A 131 -8.76 -2.88 -17.85
N SER A 132 -9.20 -3.80 -16.99
CA SER A 132 -8.72 -3.94 -15.61
C SER A 132 -7.18 -4.09 -15.54
N GLN A 133 -6.61 -4.94 -16.39
CA GLN A 133 -5.15 -5.14 -16.47
C GLN A 133 -4.41 -3.88 -16.93
N SER A 134 -4.93 -3.15 -17.91
CA SER A 134 -4.32 -1.90 -18.40
C SER A 134 -4.32 -0.79 -17.34
N ARG A 135 -5.39 -0.71 -16.52
CA ARG A 135 -5.47 0.25 -15.41
C ARG A 135 -4.50 -0.09 -14.28
N ALA A 136 -4.39 -1.36 -13.94
CA ALA A 136 -3.43 -1.83 -12.94
C ALA A 136 -1.99 -1.50 -13.36
N ALA A 137 -1.64 -1.80 -14.62
CA ALA A 137 -0.35 -1.45 -15.21
C ALA A 137 -0.05 0.06 -15.14
N LEU A 138 -0.99 0.91 -15.56
CA LEU A 138 -0.84 2.38 -15.47
C LEU A 138 -0.70 2.87 -14.03
N LYS A 139 -1.38 2.23 -13.06
CA LYS A 139 -1.30 2.57 -11.63
C LYS A 139 0.08 2.23 -11.08
N ILE A 140 0.59 1.04 -11.39
CA ILE A 140 1.96 0.60 -11.07
C ILE A 140 2.98 1.59 -11.61
N GLN A 141 2.86 1.95 -12.89
CA GLN A 141 3.76 2.90 -13.55
C GLN A 141 3.78 4.26 -12.84
N ARG A 142 2.60 4.79 -12.50
CA ARG A 142 2.46 6.07 -11.78
C ARG A 142 2.99 6.02 -10.34
N TRP A 143 2.83 4.89 -9.66
CA TRP A 143 3.35 4.71 -8.32
C TRP A 143 4.88 4.67 -8.33
N ARG A 144 5.49 3.84 -9.20
CA ARG A 144 6.97 3.75 -9.35
C ARG A 144 7.63 5.09 -9.66
N SER A 145 6.98 5.94 -10.45
CA SER A 145 7.52 7.26 -10.80
C SER A 145 7.45 8.27 -9.65
N ARG A 146 6.58 8.07 -8.66
CA ARG A 146 6.32 9.02 -7.56
C ARG A 146 6.85 8.58 -6.20
N VAL A 147 6.88 7.28 -5.93
CA VAL A 147 7.21 6.75 -4.60
C VAL A 147 8.67 7.07 -4.26
N ARG A 148 8.90 7.78 -3.16
CA ARG A 148 10.21 8.20 -2.66
C ARG A 148 10.12 8.29 -1.14
N ASN A 149 11.26 8.18 -0.46
CA ASN A 149 11.35 8.31 1.00
C ASN A 149 10.48 7.32 1.79
N HIS A 150 10.15 6.18 1.18
CA HIS A 150 9.36 5.10 1.77
C HIS A 150 10.24 4.08 2.50
N THR A 151 9.62 3.17 3.26
CA THR A 151 10.30 2.04 3.88
C THR A 151 10.03 0.76 3.09
N VAL A 152 11.09 0.00 2.80
CA VAL A 152 10.95 -1.35 2.22
C VAL A 152 11.17 -2.39 3.32
N VAL A 153 10.23 -3.31 3.50
CA VAL A 153 10.31 -4.40 4.47
C VAL A 153 10.41 -5.71 3.70
N ILE A 154 11.50 -6.43 3.94
CA ILE A 154 11.82 -7.67 3.25
C ILE A 154 11.56 -8.85 4.20
N GLY A 155 10.59 -9.68 3.84
CA GLY A 155 10.03 -10.71 4.71
C GLY A 155 8.90 -10.16 5.58
N TYR A 156 7.71 -10.74 5.46
CA TYR A 156 6.49 -10.44 6.22
C TYR A 156 6.04 -11.63 7.09
N GLY A 157 7.04 -12.35 7.61
CA GLY A 157 6.91 -13.32 8.68
C GLY A 157 6.58 -12.65 10.02
N THR A 158 6.97 -13.27 11.13
CA THR A 158 6.73 -12.71 12.47
C THR A 158 7.49 -11.40 12.67
N LYS A 159 8.79 -11.39 12.36
CA LYS A 159 9.66 -10.22 12.55
C LYS A 159 9.20 -9.01 11.73
N GLY A 160 8.99 -9.20 10.42
CA GLY A 160 8.57 -8.11 9.53
C GLY A 160 7.16 -7.58 9.82
N ARG A 161 6.20 -8.46 10.17
CA ARG A 161 4.85 -8.02 10.52
C ARG A 161 4.82 -7.20 11.80
N THR A 162 5.53 -7.63 12.84
CA THR A 162 5.63 -6.88 14.09
C THR A 162 6.35 -5.55 13.88
N ALA A 163 7.41 -5.52 13.06
CA ALA A 163 8.08 -4.28 12.71
C ALA A 163 7.15 -3.30 11.96
N VAL A 164 6.34 -3.81 11.02
CA VAL A 164 5.35 -2.97 10.32
C VAL A 164 4.26 -2.48 11.27
N ALA A 165 3.75 -3.33 12.16
CA ALA A 165 2.75 -2.92 13.15
C ALA A 165 3.29 -1.80 14.05
N ALA A 166 4.53 -1.92 14.53
CA ALA A 166 5.18 -0.86 15.31
C ALA A 166 5.33 0.44 14.51
N MET A 167 5.78 0.38 13.25
CA MET A 167 5.88 1.57 12.39
C MET A 167 4.52 2.24 12.16
N VAL A 168 3.46 1.47 11.94
CA VAL A 168 2.11 2.02 11.75
C VAL A 168 1.57 2.63 13.05
N GLY A 169 1.91 2.06 14.21
CA GLY A 169 1.62 2.66 15.51
C GLY A 169 2.34 4.00 15.73
N ASP A 170 3.59 4.12 15.24
CA ASP A 170 4.35 5.37 15.21
C ASP A 170 3.96 6.30 14.04
N GLU A 171 2.69 6.28 13.63
CA GLU A 171 2.09 7.15 12.60
C GLU A 171 2.68 7.05 11.18
N VAL A 172 3.45 6.01 10.86
CA VAL A 172 3.90 5.78 9.48
C VAL A 172 2.71 5.34 8.63
N ALA A 173 2.41 6.11 7.58
CA ALA A 173 1.32 5.79 6.66
C ALA A 173 1.55 4.39 6.00
N PRO A 174 0.57 3.47 6.05
CA PRO A 174 0.71 2.14 5.44
C PRO A 174 1.08 2.15 3.95
N ALA A 175 0.67 3.21 3.23
CA ALA A 175 0.99 3.39 1.81
C ALA A 175 2.48 3.69 1.53
N ASP A 176 3.22 4.15 2.55
CA ASP A 176 4.66 4.41 2.49
C ASP A 176 5.51 3.21 2.93
N ILE A 177 4.87 2.05 3.13
CA ILE A 177 5.54 0.79 3.46
C ILE A 177 5.33 -0.19 2.30
N VAL A 178 6.45 -0.66 1.74
CA VAL A 178 6.49 -1.65 0.67
C VAL A 178 7.01 -2.96 1.23
N VAL A 179 6.20 -4.01 1.16
CA VAL A 179 6.55 -5.35 1.64
C VAL A 179 7.00 -6.22 0.46
N VAL A 180 8.13 -6.91 0.62
CA VAL A 180 8.65 -7.90 -0.34
C VAL A 180 8.67 -9.28 0.31
N ASP A 181 8.03 -10.27 -0.29
CA ASP A 181 8.01 -11.66 0.21
C ASP A 181 7.76 -12.65 -0.95
N GLU A 182 8.20 -13.90 -0.79
CA GLU A 182 7.90 -15.00 -1.71
C GLU A 182 6.58 -15.73 -1.34
N ASN A 183 6.14 -15.58 -0.08
CA ASN A 183 4.95 -16.24 0.42
C ASN A 183 3.69 -15.41 0.11
N ALA A 184 2.88 -15.90 -0.84
CA ALA A 184 1.61 -15.28 -1.21
C ALA A 184 0.66 -15.05 -0.03
N GLY A 185 0.63 -15.95 0.97
CA GLY A 185 -0.19 -15.79 2.17
C GLY A 185 0.33 -14.70 3.12
N ALA A 186 1.62 -14.43 3.14
CA ALA A 186 2.19 -13.28 3.85
C ALA A 186 1.83 -11.97 3.15
N LEU A 187 1.94 -11.92 1.82
CA LEU A 187 1.56 -10.75 1.02
C LEU A 187 0.08 -10.44 1.10
N GLU A 188 -0.80 -11.44 1.12
CA GLU A 188 -2.24 -11.21 1.22
C GLU A 188 -2.62 -10.56 2.57
N ARG A 189 -1.92 -10.92 3.65
CA ARG A 189 -2.07 -10.25 4.95
C ARG A 189 -1.52 -8.83 4.93
N ALA A 190 -0.36 -8.61 4.30
CA ALA A 190 0.19 -7.27 4.12
C ALA A 190 -0.76 -6.36 3.31
N ARG A 191 -1.34 -6.89 2.23
CA ARG A 191 -2.34 -6.22 1.39
C ARG A 191 -3.58 -5.85 2.19
N SER A 192 -4.07 -6.77 3.04
CA SER A 192 -5.23 -6.53 3.90
C SER A 192 -4.97 -5.45 4.94
N ALA A 193 -3.71 -5.25 5.34
CA ALA A 193 -3.26 -4.16 6.20
C ALA A 193 -3.03 -2.83 5.44
N GLY A 194 -3.35 -2.76 4.15
CA GLY A 194 -3.20 -1.54 3.35
C GLY A 194 -1.76 -1.23 2.92
N LEU A 195 -0.88 -2.23 2.91
CA LEU A 195 0.52 -2.09 2.50
C LEU A 195 0.68 -2.33 1.00
N VAL A 196 1.70 -1.72 0.39
CA VAL A 196 2.12 -2.07 -0.98
C VAL A 196 2.91 -3.37 -0.94
N THR A 197 2.64 -4.32 -1.84
CA THR A 197 3.25 -5.66 -1.80
C THR A 197 3.95 -6.00 -3.10
N VAL A 198 5.13 -6.59 -3.01
CA VAL A 198 5.93 -7.12 -4.12
C VAL A 198 6.19 -8.61 -3.87
N HIS A 199 5.77 -9.45 -4.82
CA HIS A 199 5.97 -10.89 -4.77
C HIS A 199 7.27 -11.29 -5.47
N GLY A 200 8.21 -11.82 -4.71
CA GLY A 200 9.44 -12.36 -5.27
C GLY A 200 10.59 -12.46 -4.28
N ASP A 201 11.63 -13.11 -4.75
CA ASP A 201 12.87 -13.33 -4.02
C ASP A 201 13.69 -12.04 -3.95
N ALA A 202 13.79 -11.49 -2.74
CA ALA A 202 14.45 -10.22 -2.47
C ALA A 202 15.99 -10.28 -2.60
N THR A 203 16.59 -11.47 -2.76
CA THR A 203 18.03 -11.59 -3.08
C THR A 203 18.34 -11.10 -4.50
N LYS A 204 17.32 -10.99 -5.35
CA LYS A 204 17.44 -10.51 -6.73
C LYS A 204 17.28 -9.00 -6.78
N ALA A 205 18.27 -8.31 -7.35
CA ALA A 205 18.27 -6.86 -7.51
C ALA A 205 17.00 -6.34 -8.21
N ASP A 206 16.49 -7.09 -9.19
CA ASP A 206 15.29 -6.69 -9.94
C ASP A 206 14.03 -6.63 -9.06
N ILE A 207 13.89 -7.55 -8.10
CA ILE A 207 12.76 -7.53 -7.16
C ILE A 207 12.85 -6.30 -6.24
N LEU A 208 14.05 -5.97 -5.76
CA LEU A 208 14.26 -4.75 -4.98
C LEU A 208 14.02 -3.48 -5.80
N ARG A 209 14.36 -3.48 -7.09
CA ARG A 209 14.04 -2.38 -8.01
C ARG A 209 12.53 -2.23 -8.22
N LEU A 210 11.78 -3.33 -8.27
CA LEU A 210 10.31 -3.31 -8.33
C LEU A 210 9.71 -2.71 -7.05
N ALA A 211 10.30 -2.99 -5.89
CA ALA A 211 9.97 -2.34 -4.62
C ALA A 211 10.44 -0.88 -4.51
N SER A 212 11.06 -0.34 -5.57
CA SER A 212 11.66 0.99 -5.61
C SER A 212 12.70 1.24 -4.52
N ALA A 213 13.44 0.18 -4.11
CA ALA A 213 14.40 0.25 -3.02
C ALA A 213 15.50 1.31 -3.22
N GLN A 214 15.88 1.61 -4.48
CA GLN A 214 16.83 2.68 -4.81
C GLN A 214 16.42 4.09 -4.33
N HIS A 215 15.16 4.27 -3.94
CA HIS A 215 14.62 5.54 -3.43
C HIS A 215 14.07 5.43 -2.01
N ALA A 216 14.28 4.29 -1.35
CA ALA A 216 13.81 4.07 0.01
C ALA A 216 14.62 4.94 0.99
N LYS A 217 13.92 5.45 2.01
CA LYS A 217 14.55 6.08 3.18
C LYS A 217 15.21 5.03 4.05
N SER A 218 14.53 3.90 4.22
CA SER A 218 14.97 2.79 5.06
C SER A 218 14.59 1.44 4.47
N ILE A 219 15.39 0.42 4.76
CA ILE A 219 15.16 -0.97 4.37
C ILE A 219 15.27 -1.83 5.62
N ILE A 220 14.23 -2.60 5.92
CA ILE A 220 14.21 -3.58 7.00
C ILE A 220 14.35 -4.97 6.38
N VAL A 221 15.40 -5.70 6.76
CA VAL A 221 15.64 -7.08 6.33
C VAL A 221 15.21 -8.01 7.47
N ALA A 222 14.09 -8.70 7.27
CA ALA A 222 13.43 -9.54 8.26
C ALA A 222 13.15 -10.95 7.71
N THR A 223 14.07 -11.47 6.89
CA THR A 223 14.01 -12.83 6.32
C THR A 223 14.06 -13.90 7.41
N ASP A 224 13.65 -15.12 7.08
CA ASP A 224 13.64 -16.21 8.04
C ASP A 224 15.03 -16.80 8.28
N ASP A 225 15.92 -16.81 7.28
CA ASP A 225 17.29 -17.29 7.42
C ASP A 225 18.34 -16.18 7.23
N ASP A 226 19.50 -16.36 7.89
CA ASP A 226 20.58 -15.36 7.93
C ASP A 226 21.38 -15.31 6.61
N ALA A 227 21.43 -16.39 5.84
CA ALA A 227 22.14 -16.41 4.56
C ALA A 227 21.42 -15.51 3.54
N SER A 228 20.10 -15.64 3.44
CA SER A 228 19.25 -14.72 2.67
C SER A 228 19.34 -13.30 3.21
N ALA A 229 19.35 -13.11 4.54
CA ALA A 229 19.47 -11.77 5.14
C ALA A 229 20.76 -11.07 4.68
N VAL A 230 21.90 -11.78 4.69
CA VAL A 230 23.21 -11.29 4.24
C VAL A 230 23.17 -10.92 2.77
N LEU A 231 22.67 -11.81 1.90
CA LEU A 231 22.61 -11.56 0.46
C LEU A 231 21.69 -10.39 0.13
N VAL A 232 20.49 -10.35 0.71
CA VAL A 232 19.55 -9.24 0.58
C VAL A 232 20.18 -7.93 1.04
N THR A 233 20.86 -7.93 2.19
CA THR A 233 21.52 -6.73 2.74
C THR A 233 22.57 -6.20 1.77
N LEU A 234 23.40 -7.08 1.21
CA LEU A 234 24.41 -6.72 0.21
C LEU A 234 23.78 -6.10 -1.03
N THR A 235 22.76 -6.76 -1.61
CA THR A 235 22.06 -6.27 -2.80
C THR A 235 21.33 -4.95 -2.54
N ALA A 236 20.71 -4.81 -1.36
CA ALA A 236 20.05 -3.58 -0.94
C ALA A 236 21.04 -2.42 -0.78
N ARG A 237 22.21 -2.66 -0.17
CA ARG A 237 23.25 -1.63 -0.04
C ARG A 237 23.83 -1.21 -1.38
N GLU A 238 24.04 -2.15 -2.30
CA GLU A 238 24.48 -1.85 -3.67
C GLU A 238 23.45 -0.97 -4.42
N LEU A 239 22.17 -1.29 -4.29
CA LEU A 239 21.08 -0.58 -4.98
C LEU A 239 20.74 0.77 -4.34
N ALA A 240 20.82 0.87 -3.02
CA ALA A 240 20.39 2.00 -2.22
C ALA A 240 21.49 2.41 -1.23
N PRO A 241 22.62 2.99 -1.72
CA PRO A 241 23.80 3.26 -0.90
C PRO A 241 23.54 4.21 0.27
N ASN A 242 22.53 5.06 0.17
CA ASN A 242 22.19 6.07 1.18
C ASN A 242 21.00 5.67 2.09
N ALA A 243 20.34 4.54 1.81
CA ALA A 243 19.23 4.09 2.65
C ALA A 243 19.74 3.58 4.00
N LYS A 244 18.97 3.80 5.07
CA LYS A 244 19.25 3.19 6.37
C LYS A 244 18.80 1.72 6.34
N ILE A 245 19.73 0.78 6.47
CA ILE A 245 19.46 -0.66 6.41
C ILE A 245 19.52 -1.24 7.82
N ILE A 246 18.38 -1.81 8.26
CA ILE A 246 18.25 -2.50 9.54
C ILE A 246 18.01 -3.97 9.25
N ALA A 247 18.90 -4.84 9.70
CA ALA A 247 18.79 -6.28 9.47
C ALA A 247 18.54 -7.04 10.76
N ALA A 248 17.56 -7.93 10.74
CA ALA A 248 17.35 -8.89 11.82
C ALA A 248 18.26 -10.11 11.59
N ALA A 249 19.07 -10.43 12.59
CA ALA A 249 19.78 -11.69 12.68
C ALA A 249 18.96 -12.68 13.50
N ARG A 250 18.98 -13.94 13.09
CA ARG A 250 18.61 -15.03 13.98
C ARG A 250 19.71 -15.18 15.01
N GLU A 251 20.93 -15.50 14.59
CA GLU A 251 22.02 -15.80 15.52
C GLU A 251 23.06 -14.68 15.62
N SER A 252 23.59 -14.48 16.83
CA SER A 252 24.60 -13.49 17.16
C SER A 252 25.86 -13.62 16.31
N ASP A 253 26.25 -14.86 16.04
CA ASP A 253 27.46 -15.18 15.30
C ASP A 253 27.40 -14.63 13.87
N ASN A 254 26.21 -14.46 13.29
CA ASN A 254 26.03 -13.91 11.94
C ASN A 254 25.86 -12.39 11.92
N GLN A 255 25.77 -11.73 13.08
CA GLN A 255 25.56 -10.28 13.17
C GLN A 255 26.68 -9.49 12.46
N HIS A 256 27.92 -9.93 12.60
CA HIS A 256 29.08 -9.28 11.99
C HIS A 256 29.02 -9.35 10.45
N LEU A 257 28.53 -10.45 9.87
CA LEU A 257 28.37 -10.61 8.43
C LEU A 257 27.37 -9.60 7.87
N LEU A 258 26.23 -9.42 8.55
CA LEU A 258 25.22 -8.43 8.15
C LEU A 258 25.77 -7.00 8.16
N ARG A 259 26.54 -6.63 9.18
CA ARG A 259 27.22 -5.31 9.22
C ARG A 259 28.23 -5.16 8.09
N GLN A 260 29.05 -6.19 7.84
CA GLN A 260 30.01 -6.18 6.72
C GLN A 260 29.32 -6.10 5.35
N SER A 261 28.13 -6.68 5.21
CA SER A 261 27.31 -6.57 4.00
C SER A 261 26.63 -5.20 3.84
N GLY A 262 26.76 -4.32 4.83
CA GLY A 262 26.28 -2.95 4.76
C GLY A 262 25.01 -2.68 5.55
N ALA A 263 24.61 -3.50 6.52
CA ALA A 263 23.59 -3.10 7.48
C ALA A 263 24.14 -2.01 8.42
N ASP A 264 23.39 -0.91 8.59
CA ASP A 264 23.76 0.16 9.53
C ASP A 264 23.47 -0.26 10.98
N SER A 265 22.42 -1.05 11.17
CA SER A 265 22.04 -1.60 12.47
C SER A 265 21.57 -3.05 12.32
N THR A 266 21.80 -3.82 13.37
CA THR A 266 21.47 -5.25 13.41
C THR A 266 20.80 -5.62 14.72
N VAL A 267 19.69 -6.38 14.64
CA VAL A 267 18.92 -6.83 15.80
C VAL A 267 18.96 -8.34 15.88
N VAL A 268 19.51 -8.89 16.97
CA VAL A 268 19.55 -10.35 17.20
C VAL A 268 18.27 -10.77 17.92
N SER A 269 17.37 -11.39 17.16
CA SER A 269 16.03 -11.71 17.64
C SER A 269 16.01 -12.87 18.65
N SER A 270 16.81 -13.92 18.43
CA SER A 270 16.81 -15.11 19.28
C SER A 270 17.32 -14.81 20.69
N GLU A 271 18.41 -14.06 20.82
CA GLU A 271 18.94 -13.67 22.11
C GLU A 271 18.00 -12.78 22.92
N THR A 272 17.32 -11.85 22.25
CA THR A 272 16.39 -10.93 22.93
C THR A 272 15.22 -11.70 23.52
N ALA A 273 14.62 -12.61 22.74
CA ALA A 273 13.60 -13.52 23.22
C ALA A 273 14.14 -14.46 24.32
N GLY A 274 15.34 -15.00 24.16
CA GLY A 274 15.99 -15.88 25.15
C GLY A 274 16.22 -15.19 26.49
N ARG A 275 16.68 -13.93 26.49
CA ARG A 275 16.83 -13.11 27.70
C ARG A 275 15.49 -12.90 28.39
N LEU A 276 14.43 -12.57 27.65
CA LEU A 276 13.08 -12.41 28.20
C LEU A 276 12.54 -13.72 28.80
N LEU A 277 12.76 -14.87 28.15
CA LEU A 277 12.38 -16.17 28.70
C LEU A 277 13.09 -16.48 30.02
N GLY A 278 14.38 -16.16 30.13
CA GLY A 278 15.13 -16.31 31.37
C GLY A 278 14.58 -15.41 32.49
N ILE A 279 14.31 -14.15 32.19
CA ILE A 279 13.72 -13.18 33.14
C ILE A 279 12.32 -13.62 33.56
N ALA A 280 11.52 -14.18 32.65
CA ALA A 280 10.16 -14.64 32.93
C ALA A 280 10.08 -15.72 34.01
N THR A 281 11.14 -16.51 34.20
CA THR A 281 11.18 -17.56 35.24
C THR A 281 11.14 -17.00 36.65
N GLN A 282 11.66 -15.79 36.87
CA GLN A 282 11.74 -15.15 38.19
C GLN A 282 10.78 -13.97 38.30
N THR A 283 10.67 -13.18 37.24
CA THR A 283 9.96 -11.89 37.23
C THR A 283 9.14 -11.74 35.95
N PRO A 284 8.03 -12.50 35.78
CA PRO A 284 7.21 -12.43 34.57
C PRO A 284 6.59 -11.05 34.34
N SER A 285 6.25 -10.31 35.41
CA SER A 285 5.72 -8.95 35.31
C SER A 285 6.70 -7.96 34.68
N VAL A 286 8.03 -8.20 34.79
CA VAL A 286 9.04 -7.35 34.12
C VAL A 286 8.99 -7.56 32.61
N VAL A 287 8.78 -8.79 32.15
CA VAL A 287 8.65 -9.10 30.72
C VAL A 287 7.42 -8.40 30.14
N GLN A 288 6.30 -8.40 30.86
CA GLN A 288 5.09 -7.70 30.43
C GLN A 288 5.35 -6.20 30.23
N ILE A 289 5.99 -5.53 31.21
CA ILE A 289 6.34 -4.10 31.06
C ILE A 289 7.33 -3.87 29.91
N MET A 290 8.29 -4.77 29.68
CA MET A 290 9.21 -4.67 28.56
C MET A 290 8.50 -4.80 27.20
N GLU A 291 7.49 -5.66 27.09
CA GLU A 291 6.67 -5.79 25.89
C GLU A 291 5.76 -4.58 25.68
N ASP A 292 5.17 -4.04 26.75
CA ASP A 292 4.38 -2.80 26.72
C ASP A 292 5.24 -1.62 26.23
N LEU A 293 6.47 -1.46 26.76
CA LEU A 293 7.39 -0.39 26.34
C LEU A 293 7.83 -0.44 24.88
N LEU A 294 7.75 -1.62 24.24
CA LEU A 294 8.08 -1.84 22.83
C LEU A 294 6.85 -1.69 21.92
N THR A 295 5.67 -1.49 22.49
CA THR A 295 4.40 -1.38 21.77
C THR A 295 3.92 0.09 21.85
N PRO A 296 3.88 0.83 20.74
CA PRO A 296 3.60 2.27 20.74
C PRO A 296 2.33 2.71 21.51
N ASP A 297 1.29 1.86 21.51
CA ASP A 297 -0.03 2.16 22.07
C ASP A 297 -0.26 1.59 23.49
N ALA A 298 0.75 1.01 24.14
CA ALA A 298 0.58 0.29 25.41
C ALA A 298 0.91 1.14 26.66
N GLY A 299 0.39 2.36 26.74
CA GLY A 299 0.46 3.22 27.93
C GLY A 299 1.81 3.93 28.16
N PHE A 300 2.93 3.21 28.21
CA PHE A 300 4.28 3.82 28.26
C PHE A 300 5.09 3.41 27.04
N ALA A 301 5.81 4.36 26.44
CA ALA A 301 6.67 4.11 25.28
C ALA A 301 8.04 4.76 25.47
N ILE A 302 9.08 4.17 24.86
CA ILE A 302 10.40 4.79 24.83
C ILE A 302 10.45 5.76 23.65
N ALA A 303 10.79 7.02 23.90
CA ALA A 303 10.86 8.06 22.89
C ALA A 303 12.16 8.85 22.98
N GLU A 304 12.49 9.57 21.91
CA GLU A 304 13.69 10.40 21.82
C GLU A 304 13.32 11.84 21.44
N ARG A 305 13.63 12.81 22.30
CA ARG A 305 13.37 14.24 22.07
C ARG A 305 14.64 15.08 22.16
N GLU A 306 14.65 16.26 21.54
CA GLU A 306 15.74 17.21 21.74
C GLU A 306 15.73 17.79 23.16
N VAL A 307 16.92 18.10 23.68
CA VAL A 307 17.08 18.82 24.94
C VAL A 307 16.55 20.25 24.78
N THR A 308 15.74 20.71 25.72
CA THR A 308 15.25 22.09 25.69
C THR A 308 16.30 23.06 26.25
N PRO A 309 16.30 24.35 25.84
CA PRO A 309 17.29 25.32 26.32
C PRO A 309 17.34 25.50 27.86
N LYS A 310 16.26 25.16 28.57
CA LYS A 310 16.18 25.25 30.03
C LYS A 310 16.85 24.07 30.74
N GLU A 311 17.02 22.95 30.04
CA GLU A 311 17.60 21.72 30.57
C GLU A 311 19.11 21.69 30.37
N VAL A 312 19.65 22.48 29.44
CA VAL A 312 21.09 22.58 29.14
C VAL A 312 21.90 22.93 30.40
N GLY A 313 22.95 22.16 30.66
CA GLY A 313 23.77 22.27 31.87
C GLY A 313 23.17 21.57 33.10
N GLY A 314 21.95 21.05 33.00
CA GLY A 314 21.32 20.23 34.02
C GLY A 314 21.77 18.77 33.96
N SER A 315 21.61 18.05 35.07
CA SER A 315 21.87 16.62 35.12
C SER A 315 20.67 15.85 34.53
N PRO A 316 20.89 14.89 33.62
CA PRO A 316 19.80 14.11 33.01
C PRO A 316 19.01 13.29 34.04
N ARG A 317 19.59 13.01 35.20
CA ARG A 317 18.97 12.26 36.32
C ARG A 317 17.90 13.05 37.08
N HIS A 318 17.91 14.38 36.95
CA HIS A 318 17.01 15.28 37.70
C HIS A 318 16.01 15.98 36.78
N LEU A 319 15.87 15.51 35.55
CA LEU A 319 14.85 16.00 34.63
C LEU A 319 13.48 15.49 35.04
N HIS A 320 12.44 16.19 34.57
CA HIS A 320 11.05 15.80 34.83
C HIS A 320 10.73 14.41 34.30
N ASP A 321 11.29 14.10 33.12
CA ASP A 321 11.08 12.82 32.45
C ASP A 321 12.05 11.76 33.00
N ILE A 322 11.62 10.49 32.96
CA ILE A 322 12.52 9.37 33.27
C ILE A 322 13.45 9.17 32.08
N VAL A 323 14.64 9.77 32.15
CA VAL A 323 15.69 9.68 31.13
C VAL A 323 16.51 8.41 31.32
N LEU A 324 16.54 7.57 30.29
CA LEU A 324 17.30 6.32 30.25
C LEU A 324 18.71 6.53 29.69
N GLY A 325 18.90 7.54 28.84
CA GLY A 325 20.19 7.87 28.24
C GLY A 325 20.18 9.15 27.42
N VAL A 326 21.36 9.57 26.99
CA VAL A 326 21.59 10.77 26.18
C VAL A 326 22.25 10.37 24.87
N VAL A 327 21.68 10.78 23.75
CA VAL A 327 22.24 10.57 22.41
C VAL A 327 23.01 11.82 22.01
N ARG A 328 24.34 11.71 21.94
CA ARG A 328 25.26 12.80 21.57
C ARG A 328 26.04 12.40 20.33
N GLY A 329 25.98 13.23 19.28
CA GLY A 329 26.65 12.91 18.00
C GLY A 329 26.17 11.63 17.32
N GLY A 330 24.99 11.12 17.68
CA GLY A 330 24.44 9.86 17.18
C GLY A 330 24.81 8.61 17.99
N GLU A 331 25.60 8.74 19.06
CA GLU A 331 25.93 7.65 19.97
C GLU A 331 25.09 7.73 21.26
N LEU A 332 24.55 6.58 21.69
CA LEU A 332 23.78 6.48 22.94
C LEU A 332 24.73 6.31 24.13
N LEU A 333 24.76 7.32 24.99
CA LEU A 333 25.44 7.31 26.26
C LEU A 333 24.44 6.97 27.37
N ARG A 334 24.78 6.02 28.24
CA ARG A 334 23.93 5.67 29.39
C ARG A 334 23.89 6.84 30.36
N VAL A 335 22.74 7.03 31.02
CA VAL A 335 22.55 8.11 32.02
C VAL A 335 23.53 8.02 33.21
N ASP A 336 24.15 6.85 33.41
CA ASP A 336 25.13 6.60 34.46
C ASP A 336 26.58 6.66 33.98
N SER A 337 26.82 6.97 32.70
CA SER A 337 28.18 7.16 32.20
C SER A 337 28.78 8.44 32.80
N PRO A 338 30.04 8.43 33.27
CA PRO A 338 30.73 9.65 33.73
C PRO A 338 30.87 10.72 32.65
N GLU A 339 30.66 10.37 31.38
CA GLU A 339 30.65 11.29 30.24
C GLU A 339 29.36 12.13 30.17
N VAL A 340 28.33 11.77 30.95
CA VAL A 340 26.99 12.37 30.93
C VAL A 340 26.63 12.98 32.29
N ASP A 341 27.49 13.86 32.80
CA ASP A 341 27.19 14.61 34.03
C ASP A 341 26.16 15.73 33.77
N THR A 342 26.24 16.36 32.59
CA THR A 342 25.32 17.42 32.15
C THR A 342 24.88 17.24 30.71
N VAL A 343 23.63 17.62 30.42
CA VAL A 343 23.11 17.65 29.05
C VAL A 343 23.56 18.91 28.31
N GLU A 344 23.93 18.75 27.05
CA GLU A 344 24.44 19.82 26.18
C GLU A 344 23.41 20.24 25.14
N SER A 345 23.60 21.43 24.57
CA SER A 345 22.78 21.89 23.46
C SER A 345 23.00 21.00 22.23
N GLY A 346 21.92 20.43 21.69
CA GLY A 346 21.97 19.50 20.56
C GLY A 346 22.00 18.02 20.96
N ASP A 347 22.08 17.72 22.26
CA ASP A 347 21.80 16.37 22.75
C ASP A 347 20.33 15.99 22.52
N ARG A 348 20.09 14.69 22.35
CA ARG A 348 18.75 14.11 22.40
C ARG A 348 18.60 13.21 23.62
N LEU A 349 17.47 13.28 24.30
CA LEU A 349 17.16 12.51 25.49
C LEU A 349 16.33 11.29 25.10
N LEU A 350 16.81 10.10 25.49
CA LEU A 350 16.04 8.87 25.44
C LEU A 350 15.27 8.76 26.76
N TYR A 351 13.94 8.85 26.70
CA TYR A 351 13.10 8.92 27.89
C TYR A 351 11.84 8.05 27.76
N ILE A 352 11.19 7.78 28.89
CA ILE A 352 9.89 7.10 28.92
C ILE A 352 8.79 8.16 28.80
N ARG A 353 8.02 8.13 27.72
CA ARG A 353 6.81 8.95 27.53
C ARG A 353 5.56 8.17 27.95
N ASN A 354 4.54 8.90 28.38
CA ASN A 354 3.20 8.35 28.55
C ASN A 354 2.43 8.50 27.23
N ALA A 355 1.93 7.40 26.68
CA ALA A 355 1.21 7.33 25.42
C ALA A 355 -0.15 8.06 25.47
N ASP A 356 -0.74 8.22 26.66
CA ASP A 356 -2.06 8.87 26.86
C ASP A 356 -1.97 10.41 27.02
N ALA A 357 -0.77 10.99 26.96
CA ALA A 357 -0.52 12.40 27.31
C ALA A 357 -0.46 13.38 26.12
N GLU A 358 -0.70 12.91 24.89
CA GLU A 358 -0.85 13.71 23.66
C GLU A 358 -2.25 13.53 23.07
#